data_AF-A0A379ZDJ5-F1
#
_entry.id   AF-A0A379ZDJ5-F1
#
_cell.length_a   1.000
_cell.length_b   1.000
_cell.length_c   1.000
_cell.angle_alpha   90.00
_cell.angle_beta   90.00
_cell.angle_gamma   90.00
#
_symmetry.space_group_name_H-M   'P 1'
#
loop_
_entity.id
_entity.type
_entity.pdbx_description
1 polymer ?
#
loop_
_entity_poly.entity_id
_entity_poly.type
_entity_poly.pdbx_seq_one_letter_code
_entity_poly.pdbx_strand_id
1 'polypeptide(L)' 'MPLPVFVGSACDSFRLKDGKLLHCGMSRIKLLELAGSPMDKYTQTLGVDSGRATAGKTVEVWSYRLQGSIGANSHSE' A
#
# COMPACT_ATOMS: atom_id res chain seq x y z
N MET A 1 7.66 -9.82 25.87
CA MET A 1 6.60 -10.30 24.96
C MET A 1 6.54 -9.32 23.80
N PRO A 2 6.95 -9.67 22.56
CA PRO A 2 6.83 -8.75 21.45
C PRO A 2 5.39 -8.79 20.90
N LEU A 3 4.79 -7.61 20.74
CA LEU A 3 3.47 -7.44 20.16
C LEU A 3 3.51 -7.79 18.67
N PRO A 4 2.46 -8.44 18.13
CA PRO A 4 2.38 -8.69 16.69
C PRO A 4 2.25 -7.36 15.94
N VAL A 5 3.23 -7.05 15.09
CA VAL A 5 3.13 -5.96 14.12
C VAL A 5 2.26 -6.47 12.98
N PHE A 6 0.95 -6.26 13.09
CA PHE A 6 0.04 -6.52 11.98
C PHE A 6 0.26 -5.46 10.90
N VAL A 7 0.95 -5.84 9.82
CA VAL A 7 0.91 -5.07 8.57
C VAL A 7 -0.39 -5.47 7.86
N GLY A 8 -1.51 -4.92 8.32
CA GLY A 8 -2.78 -5.06 7.64
C GLY A 8 -2.77 -4.24 6.36
N SER A 9 -2.55 -4.88 5.20
CA SER A 9 -2.86 -4.28 3.91
C SER A 9 -4.32 -4.60 3.60
N ALA A 10 -5.25 -3.75 4.04
CA ALA A 10 -6.59 -3.76 3.47
C ALA A 10 -6.43 -3.37 1.99
N CYS A 11 -6.59 -4.33 1.08
CA CYS A 11 -6.52 -4.10 -0.35
C CYS A 11 -7.85 -3.52 -0.84
N ASP A 12 -8.16 -2.34 -0.31
CA ASP A 12 -9.33 -1.58 -0.71
C ASP A 12 -9.08 -0.89 -2.04
N SER A 13 -10.17 -0.43 -2.65
CA SER A 13 -10.13 0.25 -3.93
C SER A 13 -10.34 1.76 -3.76
N PHE A 14 -9.46 2.56 -4.33
CA PHE A 14 -9.57 4.02 -4.32
C PHE A 14 -10.12 4.49 -5.67
N ARG A 15 -11.26 5.17 -5.66
CA ARG A 15 -11.84 5.72 -6.89
C ARG A 15 -11.35 7.16 -7.09
N LEU A 16 -10.69 7.38 -8.22
CA LEU A 16 -10.27 8.69 -8.69
C LEU A 16 -11.47 9.51 -9.16
N LYS A 17 -11.32 10.84 -9.18
CA LYS A 17 -12.37 11.76 -9.68
C LYS A 17 -12.80 11.52 -11.12
N ASP A 18 -11.93 10.96 -11.96
CA ASP A 18 -12.23 10.59 -13.34
C ASP A 18 -12.96 9.23 -13.46
N GLY A 19 -13.36 8.65 -12.33
CA GLY A 19 -14.08 7.38 -12.24
C GLY A 19 -13.20 6.14 -12.28
N LYS A 20 -11.89 6.30 -12.51
CA LYS A 20 -10.94 5.17 -12.56
C LYS A 20 -10.62 4.66 -11.16
N LEU A 21 -10.23 3.40 -11.08
CA LEU A 21 -10.04 2.70 -9.81
C LEU A 21 -8.57 2.33 -9.63
N LEU A 22 -8.01 2.64 -8.46
CA LEU A 22 -6.74 2.11 -7.99
C LEU A 22 -7.02 0.97 -7.02
N HIS A 23 -6.29 -0.13 -7.14
CA HIS A 23 -6.43 -1.29 -6.26
C HIS A 23 -5.10 -2.03 -6.17
N CYS A 24 -4.97 -2.91 -5.17
CA CYS A 24 -3.81 -3.78 -5.05
C CYS A 24 -3.62 -4.69 -6.27
N GLY A 25 -2.36 -5.05 -6.56
CA GLY A 25 -2.01 -5.93 -7.67
C GLY A 25 -1.94 -5.23 -9.03
N MET A 26 -2.26 -3.94 -9.10
CA MET A 26 -2.05 -3.13 -10.30
C MET A 26 -0.56 -3.00 -10.63
N SER A 27 -0.23 -3.03 -11.92
CA SER A 27 1.16 -2.83 -12.36
C SER A 27 1.63 -1.42 -12.03
N ARG A 28 2.93 -1.28 -11.73
CA ARG A 28 3.56 0.01 -11.45
C ARG A 28 3.35 1.03 -12.57
N ILE A 29 3.44 0.58 -13.83
CA ILE A 29 3.21 1.44 -14.99
C ILE A 29 1.77 1.96 -14.98
N LYS A 30 0.79 1.09 -14.75
CA LYS A 30 -0.61 1.49 -14.73
C LYS A 30 -0.92 2.43 -13.56
N LEU A 31 -0.33 2.20 -12.40
CA LEU A 31 -0.45 3.11 -11.26
C LEU A 31 0.08 4.51 -11.63
N LEU A 32 1.24 4.60 -12.27
CA LEU A 32 1.83 5.88 -12.70
C LEU A 32 0.98 6.58 -13.77
N GLU A 33 0.40 5.84 -14.73
CA GLU A 33 -0.50 6.41 -15.72
C GLU A 33 -1.76 7.04 -15.09
N LEU A 34 -2.25 6.47 -13.99
CA LEU A 34 -3.50 6.88 -13.36
C LEU A 34 -3.30 7.94 -12.25
N ALA A 35 -2.31 7.72 -11.39
CA ALA A 35 -2.03 8.54 -10.21
C ALA A 35 -0.93 9.58 -10.45
N GLY A 36 -0.19 9.48 -11.57
CA GLY A 36 0.99 10.30 -11.84
C GLY A 36 2.20 9.87 -11.03
N SER A 37 3.18 10.77 -10.93
CA SER A 37 4.36 10.57 -10.08
C SER A 37 3.98 10.65 -8.59
N PRO A 38 4.55 9.78 -7.73
CA PRO A 38 4.33 9.86 -6.29
C PRO A 38 4.87 11.19 -5.74
N MET A 39 4.23 11.70 -4.69
CA MET A 39 4.71 12.88 -3.98
C MET A 39 5.94 12.58 -3.14
N ASP A 40 5.98 11.39 -2.56
CA ASP A 40 7.10 10.90 -1.77
C ASP A 40 7.31 9.42 -2.03
N LYS A 41 8.57 9.01 -1.95
CA LYS A 41 9.00 7.64 -2.21
C LYS A 41 10.17 7.30 -1.30
N TYR A 42 10.01 6.25 -0.51
CA TYR A 42 11.07 5.76 0.36
C TYR A 42 11.11 4.24 0.41
N THR A 43 12.26 3.73 0.80
CA THR A 43 12.46 2.30 1.03
C THR A 43 12.38 2.03 2.52
N GLN A 44 11.52 1.10 2.91
CA GLN A 44 11.40 0.66 4.28
C GLN A 44 11.91 -0.77 4.40
N THR A 45 12.85 -1.00 5.31
CA THR A 45 13.30 -2.34 5.67
C THR A 45 12.61 -2.76 6.95
N LEU A 46 11.73 -3.75 6.86
CA LEU A 46 11.08 -4.37 8.01
C LEU A 46 12.01 -5.47 8.53
N GLY A 47 12.77 -5.14 9.59
CA GLY A 47 13.55 -6.11 10.34
C GLY A 47 12.64 -6.90 11.29
N VAL A 48 12.75 -8.23 11.27
CA VAL A 48 12.06 -9.08 12.24
C VAL A 48 13.03 -9.41 13.36
N ASP A 49 12.84 -8.81 14.54
CA ASP A 49 13.60 -9.19 15.73
C ASP A 49 12.97 -10.44 16.37
N SER A 50 13.39 -11.61 15.89
CA SER A 50 12.91 -12.93 16.36
C SER A 50 13.97 -13.71 17.14
N GLY A 51 15.11 -13.11 17.48
CA GLY A 51 16.25 -13.82 18.09
C GLY A 51 16.95 -14.84 17.18
N ARG A 52 16.53 -14.96 15.91
CA ARG A 52 17.19 -15.71 14.84
C ARG A 52 17.38 -14.79 13.64
N ALA A 53 18.48 -14.94 12.91
CA ALA A 53 18.73 -14.19 11.69
C ALA A 53 17.67 -14.53 10.63
N THR A 54 16.58 -13.77 10.62
CA THR A 54 15.50 -13.90 9.66
C THR A 54 15.70 -12.80 8.63
N ALA A 55 15.68 -13.14 7.34
CA ALA A 55 15.83 -12.14 6.29
C ALA A 55 14.74 -11.07 6.44
N GLY A 56 15.16 -9.82 6.65
CA GLY A 56 14.25 -8.68 6.69
C GLY A 56 13.56 -8.50 5.33
N LYS A 57 12.38 -7.88 5.33
CA LYS A 57 11.65 -7.56 4.10
C LYS A 57 11.87 -6.11 3.76
N THR A 58 12.56 -5.85 2.66
CA THR A 58 12.69 -4.50 2.09
C THR A 58 11.53 -4.26 1.14
N VAL A 59 10.77 -3.19 1.38
CA VAL A 59 9.65 -2.75 0.55
C VAL A 59 9.83 -1.31 0.10
N GLU A 60 9.33 -1.01 -1.10
CA GLU A 60 9.28 0.34 -1.62
C GLU A 60 7.90 0.94 -1.32
N VAL A 61 7.86 2.09 -0.65
CA VAL A 61 6.62 2.76 -0.22
C VAL A 61 6.46 4.06 -0.97
N TRP A 62 5.29 4.24 -1.59
CA TRP A 62 4.97 5.38 -2.43
C TRP A 62 3.75 6.10 -1.87
N SER A 63 3.90 7.41 -1.67
CA SER A 63 2.86 8.25 -1.09
C SER A 63 2.25 9.16 -2.15
N TYR A 64 0.93 9.19 -2.19
CA TYR A 64 0.15 9.99 -3.13
C TYR A 64 -0.89 10.84 -2.41
N ARG A 65 -1.15 12.05 -2.92
CA ARG A 65 -2.34 12.83 -2.57
C ARG A 65 -3.26 12.86 -3.77
N LEU A 66 -4.28 12.01 -3.73
CA LEU A 66 -5.23 11.86 -4.82
C LEU A 66 -6.52 12.59 -4.50
N GLN A 67 -7.09 13.24 -5.51
CA GLN A 67 -8.44 13.77 -5.40
C GLN A 67 -9.41 12.65 -5.79
N GLY A 68 -10.12 12.11 -4.82
CA GLY A 68 -11.02 10.97 -4.99
C GLY A 68 -11.62 10.51 -3.66
N SER A 69 -12.29 9.36 -3.66
CA SER A 69 -12.87 8.76 -2.46
C SER A 69 -12.38 7.32 -2.30
N ILE A 70 -12.18 6.91 -1.04
CA ILE A 70 -11.96 5.50 -0.70
C ILE A 70 -13.29 4.79 -0.90
N GLY A 71 -13.33 3.83 -1.82
CA GLY A 71 -14.48 2.95 -1.97
C GLY A 71 -14.47 1.97 -0.82
N ALA A 72 -15.33 2.18 0.18
CA ALA A 72 -15.49 1.21 1.26
C ALA A 72 -16.13 -0.07 0.72
N ASN A 73 -15.36 -1.14 0.63
CA ASN A 73 -15.85 -2.51 0.55
C ASN A 73 -16.09 -3.01 1.98
N SER A 74 -17.23 -2.63 2.57
CA SER A 74 -17.77 -3.35 3.72
C SER A 74 -18.26 -4.72 3.25
N HIS A 75 -17.38 -5.71 3.26
CA HIS A 75 -17.78 -7.10 3.37
C HIS A 75 -17.48 -7.52 4.81
N SER A 76 -18.48 -7.40 5.67
CA SER A 76 -18.54 -8.07 6.96
C SER A 76 -19.94 -8.64 7.07
N GLU A 77 -19.99 -9.96 7.23
CA GLU A 77 -21.17 -10.83 7.36
C GLU A 77 -22.29 -10.29 8.26
#